data_AF-A0A527FXN7-F1
#
_entry.id   AF-A0A527FXN7-F1
#
_cell.length_a   1.000
_cell.length_b   1.000
_cell.length_c   1.000
_cell.angle_alpha   90.00
_cell.angle_beta   90.00
_cell.angle_gamma   90.00
#
_symmetry.space_group_name_H-M   'P 1'
#
loop_
_entity.id
_entity.type
_entity.pdbx_description
1 polymer ?
#
loop_
_entity_poly.entity_id
_entity_poly.type
_entity_poly.pdbx_seq_one_letter_code
_entity_poly.pdbx_strand_id
1 'polypeptide(L)'
;EEMGIISEISTFVLQAACAECAKWPDQTSVSVNLSAKDFRNRDVIQKVRDALAGSGLAASRLEIEVTETALLDDKSLTRQYIEELKQIGV
;
A
#
# COMPACT_ATOMS: atom_id res chain seq x y z
N GLU A 1 -18.09 -10.24 8.28
CA GLU A 1 -17.41 -8.93 8.33
C GLU A 1 -16.94 -8.70 9.75
N GLU A 2 -15.62 -8.76 9.91
CA GLU A 2 -14.88 -8.57 11.16
C GLU A 2 -14.04 -7.31 10.92
N MET A 3 -14.74 -6.16 10.80
CA MET A 3 -14.32 -5.03 9.95
C MET A 3 -12.99 -4.35 10.32
N GLY A 4 -12.40 -4.62 11.50
CA GLY A 4 -11.07 -4.10 11.88
C GLY A 4 -9.91 -5.02 11.50
N ILE A 5 -10.10 -6.34 11.55
CA ILE A 5 -9.01 -7.33 11.45
C ILE A 5 -8.38 -7.32 10.07
N ILE A 6 -9.17 -7.14 9.00
CA ILE A 6 -8.65 -7.16 7.62
C ILE A 6 -7.70 -5.99 7.37
N SER A 7 -8.03 -4.78 7.86
CA SER A 7 -7.16 -3.60 7.71
C SER A 7 -5.88 -3.73 8.53
N GLU A 8 -5.94 -4.35 9.72
CA GLU A 8 -4.76 -4.64 10.53
C GLU A 8 -3.84 -5.66 9.84
N ILE A 9 -4.42 -6.69 9.21
CA ILE A 9 -3.66 -7.67 8.41
C ILE A 9 -3.00 -6.98 7.21
N SER A 10 -3.72 -6.15 6.45
CA SER A 10 -3.15 -5.40 5.32
C SER A 10 -1.97 -4.53 5.77
N THR A 11 -2.10 -3.87 6.93
CA THR A 11 -1.03 -3.04 7.50
C THR A 11 0.18 -3.88 7.89
N PHE A 12 -0.03 -5.00 8.58
CA PHE A 12 1.04 -5.91 8.97
C PHE A 12 1.76 -6.48 7.73
N VAL A 13 1.02 -6.94 6.72
CA VAL A 13 1.58 -7.47 5.47
C VAL A 13 2.41 -6.42 4.75
N LEU A 14 1.90 -5.19 4.64
CA LEU A 14 2.63 -4.08 4.02
C LEU A 14 3.95 -3.79 4.74
N GLN A 15 3.93 -3.71 6.07
CA GLN A 15 5.13 -3.48 6.88
C GLN A 15 6.13 -4.62 6.72
N ALA A 16 5.68 -5.87 6.81
CA ALA A 16 6.53 -7.05 6.66
C ALA A 16 7.15 -7.15 5.26
N ALA A 17 6.35 -6.91 4.22
CA ALA A 17 6.81 -6.92 2.83
C ALA A 17 7.87 -5.84 2.59
N CYS A 18 7.65 -4.63 3.08
CA CYS A 18 8.62 -3.54 2.97
C CYS A 18 9.92 -3.86 3.70
N ALA A 19 9.83 -4.36 4.94
CA ALA A 19 10.99 -4.72 5.76
C ALA A 19 11.80 -5.88 5.16
N GLU A 20 11.14 -6.85 4.53
CA GLU A 20 11.83 -7.97 3.91
C GLU A 20 12.46 -7.56 2.57
N CYS A 21 11.73 -6.80 1.73
CA CYS A 21 12.23 -6.30 0.46
C CYS A 21 13.45 -5.38 0.62
N ALA A 22 13.50 -4.58 1.69
CA ALA A 22 14.66 -3.73 2.00
C ALA A 22 15.97 -4.53 2.14
N LYS A 23 15.91 -5.84 2.43
CA LYS A 23 17.07 -6.74 2.52
C LYS A 23 17.43 -7.40 1.19
N TRP A 24 16.54 -7.34 0.20
CA TRP A 24 16.78 -7.89 -1.14
C TRP A 24 17.68 -6.96 -1.95
N PRO A 25 18.33 -7.45 -3.03
CA PRO A 25 19.12 -6.62 -3.93
C PRO A 25 18.35 -5.39 -4.43
N ASP A 26 19.05 -4.27 -4.62
CA ASP A 26 18.44 -2.96 -4.91
C ASP A 26 17.56 -2.90 -6.17
N GLN A 27 17.72 -3.86 -7.08
CA GLN A 27 16.95 -3.96 -8.32
C GLN A 27 15.64 -4.74 -8.17
N THR A 28 15.37 -5.31 -6.99
CA THR A 28 14.17 -6.10 -6.74
C THR A 28 13.09 -5.26 -6.06
N SER A 29 11.90 -5.19 -6.66
CA SER A 29 10.70 -4.58 -6.08
C SER A 29 9.82 -5.61 -5.36
N VAL A 30 8.88 -5.11 -4.57
CA VAL A 30 7.80 -5.91 -3.96
C VAL A 30 6.46 -5.30 -4.32
N SER A 31 5.53 -6.13 -4.77
CA SER A 31 4.14 -5.73 -5.01
C SER A 31 3.26 -6.18 -3.85
N VAL A 32 2.46 -5.27 -3.30
CA VAL A 32 1.51 -5.54 -2.23
C VAL A 32 0.10 -5.23 -2.73
N ASN A 33 -0.77 -6.24 -2.69
CA ASN A 33 -2.17 -6.10 -3.02
C ASN A 33 -2.94 -5.50 -1.84
N LEU A 34 -3.68 -4.42 -2.11
CA LEU A 34 -4.56 -3.78 -1.14
C LEU A 34 -6.01 -3.86 -1.61
N SER A 35 -6.92 -4.06 -0.65
CA SER A 35 -8.34 -4.24 -0.96
C SER A 35 -9.04 -2.90 -1.22
N ALA A 36 -10.20 -2.94 -1.88
CA ALA A 36 -11.10 -1.77 -2.01
C ALA A 36 -11.43 -1.13 -0.67
N LYS A 37 -11.51 -1.94 0.40
CA LYS A 37 -11.86 -1.46 1.74
C LYS A 37 -10.72 -0.65 2.35
N ASP A 38 -9.47 -1.07 2.11
CA ASP A 38 -8.29 -0.32 2.55
C ASP A 38 -8.24 1.06 1.87
N PHE A 39 -8.57 1.11 0.58
CA PHE A 39 -8.70 2.36 -0.17
C PHE A 39 -9.90 3.22 0.21
N ARG A 40 -10.86 2.76 1.02
CA ARG A 40 -11.90 3.65 1.57
C ARG A 40 -11.46 4.35 2.85
N ASN A 41 -10.43 3.83 3.50
CA ASN A 41 -9.89 4.41 4.71
C ASN A 41 -8.79 5.42 4.37
N ARG A 42 -8.93 6.66 4.87
CA ARG A 42 -7.94 7.74 4.63
C ARG A 42 -6.55 7.43 5.18
N ASP A 43 -6.42 6.40 6.01
CA ASP A 43 -5.16 6.00 6.63
C ASP A 43 -4.24 5.19 5.70
N VAL A 44 -4.69 4.74 4.52
CA VAL A 44 -3.88 3.89 3.63
C VAL A 44 -2.60 4.57 3.19
N ILE A 45 -2.68 5.86 2.86
CA ILE A 45 -1.52 6.67 2.46
C ILE A 45 -0.53 6.79 3.62
N GLN A 46 -1.04 6.99 4.84
CA GLN A 46 -0.19 7.08 6.03
C GLN A 46 0.48 5.73 6.33
N LYS A 47 -0.25 4.61 6.21
CA LYS A 47 0.31 3.26 6.37
C LYS A 47 1.45 2.97 5.39
N VAL A 48 1.32 3.41 4.14
CA VAL A 48 2.40 3.29 3.14
C VAL A 48 3.61 4.12 3.55
N ARG A 49 3.41 5.38 3.97
CA ARG A 49 4.51 6.23 4.46
C ARG A 49 5.22 5.61 5.66
N ASP A 50 4.46 5.09 6.63
CA ASP A 50 4.99 4.49 7.84
C ASP A 50 5.75 3.20 7.54
N ALA A 51 5.25 2.37 6.61
CA ALA A 51 5.92 1.14 6.20
C ALA A 51 7.26 1.43 5.48
N LEU A 52 7.28 2.40 4.56
CA LEU A 52 8.52 2.83 3.87
C LEU A 52 9.53 3.43 4.85
N ALA A 53 9.07 4.32 5.74
CA ALA A 53 9.92 4.95 6.74
C ALA A 53 10.48 3.94 7.76
N GLY A 54 9.66 2.97 8.18
CA GLY A 54 10.05 1.93 9.14
C GLY A 54 11.00 0.88 8.55
N SER A 55 10.91 0.60 7.25
CA SER A 55 11.78 -0.38 6.57
C SER A 55 13.04 0.23 5.97
N GLY A 56 13.02 1.51 5.62
CA GLY A 56 14.06 2.14 4.80
C GLY A 56 14.02 1.74 3.33
N LEU A 57 12.96 1.05 2.88
CA LEU A 57 12.78 0.68 1.47
C LEU A 57 12.62 1.95 0.62
N ALA A 58 13.36 2.04 -0.49
CA ALA A 58 13.14 3.10 -1.46
C ALA A 58 11.71 3.00 -2.03
N ALA A 59 10.96 4.10 -2.04
CA ALA A 59 9.55 4.12 -2.48
C ALA A 59 9.35 3.50 -3.86
N SER A 60 10.27 3.73 -4.79
CA SER A 60 10.24 3.19 -6.16
C SER A 60 10.39 1.66 -6.25
N ARG A 61 10.66 0.99 -5.13
CA ARG A 61 10.75 -0.48 -5.03
C ARG A 61 9.47 -1.09 -4.43
N LEU A 62 8.52 -0.28 -4.00
CA LEU A 62 7.20 -0.73 -3.57
C LEU A 62 6.23 -0.51 -4.72
N GLU A 63 5.46 -1.52 -5.05
CA GLU A 63 4.33 -1.43 -5.97
C GLU A 63 3.04 -1.73 -5.20
N ILE A 64 2.00 -0.93 -5.40
CA ILE A 64 0.69 -1.15 -4.78
C ILE A 64 -0.30 -1.58 -5.85
N GLU A 65 -0.81 -2.80 -5.70
CA GLU A 65 -1.82 -3.36 -6.57
C GLU A 65 -3.22 -3.16 -5.99
N VAL A 66 -4.14 -2.78 -6.86
CA VAL A 66 -5.54 -2.51 -6.54
C VAL A 66 -6.41 -3.31 -7.51
N THR A 67 -7.41 -4.02 -7.01
CA THR A 67 -8.30 -4.79 -7.88
C THR A 67 -9.18 -3.87 -8.73
N GLU A 68 -9.57 -4.32 -9.93
CA GLU A 68 -10.46 -3.55 -10.81
C GLU A 68 -11.80 -3.21 -10.12
N THR A 69 -12.33 -4.13 -9.32
CA THR A 69 -13.56 -3.89 -8.54
C THR A 69 -13.39 -2.73 -7.56
N ALA A 70 -12.22 -2.57 -6.94
CA ALA A 70 -11.93 -1.44 -6.05
C ALA A 70 -11.89 -0.10 -6.79
N LEU A 71 -11.42 -0.10 -8.05
CA LEU A 71 -11.44 1.08 -8.91
C LEU A 71 -12.86 1.47 -9.33
N LEU A 72 -13.76 0.50 -9.51
CA LEU A 72 -15.13 0.74 -9.96
C LEU A 72 -16.07 1.22 -8.85
N ASP A 73 -15.83 0.84 -7.60
CA ASP A 73 -16.71 1.11 -6.45
C ASP A 73 -16.70 2.59 -6.03
N ASP A 74 -15.54 3.25 -6.01
CA ASP A 74 -15.42 4.68 -5.62
C ASP A 74 -14.35 5.43 -6.45
N LYS A 75 -14.65 5.63 -7.75
CA LYS A 75 -13.71 6.09 -8.78
C LYS A 75 -12.97 7.39 -8.43
N SER A 76 -13.62 8.35 -7.79
CA SER A 76 -13.00 9.66 -7.49
C SER A 76 -11.99 9.55 -6.36
N LEU A 77 -12.36 8.85 -5.28
CA LEU A 77 -11.52 8.69 -4.10
C LEU A 77 -10.31 7.80 -4.39
N THR A 78 -10.51 6.66 -5.08
CA THR A 78 -9.42 5.77 -5.45
C THR A 78 -8.43 6.45 -6.38
N ARG A 79 -8.90 7.28 -7.32
CA ARG A 79 -8.02 8.07 -8.18
C ARG A 79 -7.18 9.06 -7.39
N GLN A 80 -7.75 9.74 -6.40
CA GLN A 80 -7.00 10.66 -5.54
C GLN A 80 -5.86 9.92 -4.83
N TYR A 81 -6.15 8.75 -4.24
CA TYR A 81 -5.12 7.96 -3.55
C TYR A 81 -4.03 7.44 -4.47
N ILE A 82 -4.37 7.04 -5.69
CA ILE A 82 -3.35 6.67 -6.70
C ILE A 82 -2.42 7.84 -6.99
N GLU A 83 -2.94 9.06 -7.14
CA GLU A 83 -2.10 10.24 -7.35
C GLU A 83 -1.25 10.58 -6.12
N GLU A 84 -1.78 10.38 -4.91
CA GLU A 84 -1.01 10.54 -3.67
C GLU A 84 0.11 9.50 -3.54
N LEU A 85 -0.12 8.25 -3.91
CA LEU A 85 0.91 7.20 -3.94
C LEU A 85 2.03 7.54 -4.93
N LYS A 86 1.68 7.99 -6.14
CA LYS A 86 2.66 8.46 -7.13
C LYS A 86 3.51 9.63 -6.61
N GLN A 87 2.92 10.54 -5.83
CA GLN A 87 3.65 11.65 -5.22
C GLN A 87 4.63 11.18 -4.13
N ILE A 88 4.40 10.03 -3.51
CA ILE A 88 5.36 9.38 -2.60
C ILE A 88 6.53 8.75 -3.37
N GLY A 89 6.35 8.49 -4.67
CA GLY A 89 7.31 7.80 -5.51
C GLY A 89 7.12 6.28 -5.53
N VAL A 90 5.92 5.82 -5.14
CA VAL A 90 5.41 4.44 -5.27
C VAL A 90 4.65 4.32 -6.58
#